data_AF-A0A957RXE7-F1
#
_entry.id   AF-A0A957RXE7-F1
#
_cell.length_a   1.000
_cell.length_b   1.000
_cell.length_c   1.000
_cell.angle_alpha   90.00
_cell.angle_beta   90.00
_cell.angle_gamma   90.00
#
_symmetry.space_group_name_H-M   'P 1'
#
loop_
_entity.id
_entity.type
_entity.pdbx_description
1 polymer ?
#
loop_
_entity_poly.entity_id
_entity_poly.type
_entity_poly.pdbx_seq_one_letter_code
_entity_poly.pdbx_strand_id
1 'polypeptide(L)'
;MTTTTATVASERRNVWMAAGYAGLITALLAVVFSLLFQAEQLILYVIALLLIGAGPVLGYQLSRGKIFGDWMAIVGGIVGFILLFIGWPILVGALSKEQSIGKLFLGSLLGFVLGVAVFLLLQTFFGQNPYFVGTSWVMLWAVWGGTCGAAMEAWRTEA
;
A
#
# COMPACT_ATOMS: atom_id res chain seq x y z
N MET A 1 -36.79 -12.54 30.12
CA MET A 1 -36.00 -11.39 29.62
C MET A 1 -35.12 -11.93 28.50
N THR A 2 -35.50 -11.68 27.25
CA THR A 2 -34.80 -12.24 26.08
C THR A 2 -33.99 -11.11 25.48
N THR A 3 -32.67 -11.14 25.65
CA THR A 3 -31.77 -10.13 25.12
C THR A 3 -31.58 -10.40 23.63
N THR A 4 -32.24 -9.61 22.79
CA THR A 4 -32.03 -9.60 21.35
C THR A 4 -30.64 -9.05 21.06
N THR A 5 -29.72 -9.91 20.64
CA THR A 5 -28.43 -9.48 20.07
C THR A 5 -28.72 -8.80 18.73
N ALA A 6 -28.73 -7.47 18.73
CA ALA A 6 -28.65 -6.71 17.50
C ALA A 6 -27.28 -6.99 16.86
N THR A 7 -27.26 -7.85 15.84
CA THR A 7 -26.18 -7.85 14.85
C THR A 7 -26.22 -6.49 14.17
N VAL A 8 -25.38 -5.56 14.66
CA VAL A 8 -25.04 -4.34 13.93
C VAL A 8 -24.56 -4.79 12.56
N ALA A 9 -25.37 -4.56 11.53
CA ALA A 9 -24.95 -4.79 10.15
C ALA A 9 -23.70 -3.95 9.94
N SER A 10 -22.54 -4.60 9.79
CA SER A 10 -21.31 -3.87 9.49
C SER A 10 -21.56 -3.09 8.21
N GLU A 11 -21.31 -1.79 8.27
CA GLU A 11 -21.22 -0.94 7.09
C GLU A 11 -20.34 -1.70 6.08
N ARG A 12 -20.85 -1.95 4.87
CA ARG A 12 -20.30 -2.96 3.95
C ARG A 12 -18.88 -2.57 3.52
N ARG A 13 -17.87 -2.97 4.31
CA ARG A 13 -16.44 -2.70 4.06
C ARG A 13 -16.04 -3.28 2.72
N ASN A 14 -15.72 -2.42 1.75
CA ASN A 14 -15.37 -2.85 0.41
C ASN A 14 -13.85 -3.03 0.30
N VAL A 15 -13.35 -4.12 0.88
CA VAL A 15 -11.93 -4.47 0.93
C VAL A 15 -11.32 -4.57 -0.47
N TRP A 16 -12.08 -5.10 -1.44
CA TRP A 16 -11.62 -5.24 -2.82
C TRP A 16 -11.39 -3.89 -3.50
N MET A 17 -12.27 -2.93 -3.24
CA MET A 17 -12.12 -1.58 -3.77
C MET A 17 -10.92 -0.87 -3.14
N ALA A 18 -10.73 -0.99 -1.82
CA ALA A 18 -9.55 -0.47 -1.13
C ALA A 18 -8.26 -1.08 -1.67
N ALA A 19 -8.23 -2.40 -1.86
CA ALA A 19 -7.09 -3.11 -2.44
C ALA A 19 -6.81 -2.66 -3.88
N GLY A 20 -7.85 -2.54 -4.71
CA GLY A 20 -7.74 -2.12 -6.10
C GLY A 20 -7.17 -0.71 -6.23
N TYR A 21 -7.71 0.27 -5.50
CA TYR A 21 -7.22 1.64 -5.54
C TYR A 21 -5.81 1.77 -4.95
N ALA A 22 -5.54 1.12 -3.81
CA ALA A 22 -4.21 1.13 -3.20
C ALA A 22 -3.16 0.51 -4.13
N GLY A 23 -3.45 -0.65 -4.71
CA GLY A 23 -2.55 -1.30 -5.67
C GLY A 23 -2.33 -0.45 -6.92
N LEU A 24 -3.39 0.14 -7.48
CA LEU A 24 -3.29 0.99 -8.67
C LEU A 24 -2.45 2.24 -8.41
N ILE A 25 -2.72 2.98 -7.34
CA ILE A 25 -1.97 4.21 -7.02
C ILE A 25 -0.50 3.88 -6.73
N THR A 26 -0.23 2.83 -5.95
CA THR A 26 1.14 2.39 -5.69
C THR A 26 1.85 1.94 -6.97
N ALA A 27 1.16 1.27 -7.90
CA ALA A 27 1.70 0.90 -9.20
C ALA A 27 2.06 2.12 -10.05
N LEU A 28 1.19 3.12 -10.11
CA LEU A 28 1.45 4.36 -10.85
C LEU A 28 2.69 5.08 -10.31
N LEU A 29 2.86 5.14 -8.99
CA LEU A 29 4.04 5.73 -8.37
C LEU A 29 5.30 4.90 -8.64
N ALA A 30 5.19 3.58 -8.69
CA ALA A 30 6.28 2.70 -9.08
C ALA A 30 6.67 2.87 -10.57
N VAL A 31 5.71 3.14 -11.47
CA VAL A 31 5.99 3.50 -12.88
C VAL A 31 6.76 4.82 -12.94
N VAL A 32 6.32 5.85 -12.21
CA VAL A 32 7.02 7.14 -12.13
C VAL A 32 8.45 6.94 -11.65
N PHE A 33 8.66 6.12 -10.61
CA PHE A 33 9.99 5.74 -10.16
C PHE A 33 10.83 5.12 -11.28
N SER A 34 10.29 4.14 -12.02
CA SER A 34 11.02 3.47 -13.10
C SER A 34 11.41 4.44 -14.23
N LEU A 35 10.54 5.39 -14.56
CA LEU A 35 10.82 6.42 -15.57
C LEU A 35 11.88 7.43 -15.09
N LEU A 36 11.80 7.88 -13.83
CA LEU A 36 12.76 8.84 -13.28
C LEU A 36 14.12 8.20 -13.00
N PHE A 37 14.17 6.90 -12.72
CA PHE A 37 15.42 6.15 -12.62
C PHE A 37 16.20 6.17 -13.94
N GLN A 38 15.53 6.10 -15.09
CA GLN A 38 16.16 6.22 -16.41
C GLN A 38 16.69 7.63 -16.71
N ALA A 39 16.21 8.65 -16.01
CA ALA A 39 16.66 10.03 -16.17
C ALA A 39 17.96 10.36 -15.39
N GLU A 40 18.56 9.37 -14.71
CA GLU A 40 19.84 9.45 -13.98
C GLU A 40 19.93 10.53 -12.89
N GLN A 41 18.79 11.07 -12.45
CA GLN A 41 18.75 12.07 -11.36
C GLN A 41 18.51 11.41 -10.01
N LEU A 42 19.58 11.35 -9.20
CA LEU A 42 19.59 10.75 -7.86
C LEU A 42 18.45 11.32 -6.96
N ILE A 43 18.23 12.63 -6.98
CA ILE A 43 17.23 13.25 -6.10
C ILE A 43 15.81 12.81 -6.50
N LEU A 44 15.53 12.73 -7.80
CA LEU A 44 14.20 12.42 -8.32
C LEU A 44 13.81 10.95 -8.08
N TYR A 45 14.74 9.99 -8.24
CA TYR A 45 14.41 8.60 -7.94
C TYR A 45 14.20 8.38 -6.42
N VAL A 46 14.95 9.06 -5.53
CA VAL A 46 14.71 8.96 -4.08
C VAL A 46 13.31 9.48 -3.74
N ILE A 47 12.94 10.64 -4.27
CA ILE A 47 11.60 11.21 -4.02
C ILE A 47 10.52 10.26 -4.53
N ALA A 48 10.65 9.75 -5.76
CA ALA A 48 9.67 8.82 -6.33
C ALA A 48 9.58 7.51 -5.54
N LEU A 49 10.71 6.98 -5.05
CA LEU A 49 10.74 5.79 -4.20
C LEU A 49 9.95 6.03 -2.92
N LEU A 50 10.18 7.15 -2.23
CA LEU A 50 9.46 7.49 -1.01
C LEU A 50 7.96 7.70 -1.26
N LEU A 51 7.58 8.26 -2.41
CA LEU A 51 6.18 8.44 -2.78
C LEU A 51 5.44 7.11 -2.94
N ILE A 52 6.09 6.01 -3.33
CA ILE A 52 5.47 4.67 -3.34
C ILE A 52 4.84 4.33 -1.97
N GLY A 53 5.48 4.74 -0.88
CA GLY A 53 4.96 4.58 0.47
C GLY A 53 3.66 5.34 0.77
N ALA A 54 3.38 6.44 0.06
CA ALA A 54 2.09 7.13 0.14
C ALA A 54 0.97 6.36 -0.57
N GLY A 55 1.31 5.55 -1.58
CA GLY A 55 0.36 4.91 -2.47
C GLY A 55 -0.74 4.10 -1.78
N PRO A 56 -0.43 3.23 -0.79
CA PRO A 56 -1.47 2.45 -0.13
C PRO A 56 -2.42 3.31 0.68
N VAL A 57 -1.89 4.34 1.36
CA VAL A 57 -2.69 5.28 2.17
C VAL A 57 -3.60 6.11 1.26
N LEU A 58 -3.07 6.63 0.15
CA LEU A 58 -3.83 7.42 -0.82
C LEU A 58 -4.94 6.60 -1.48
N GLY A 59 -4.64 5.38 -1.93
CA GLY A 59 -5.65 4.51 -2.54
C GLY A 59 -6.70 4.03 -1.55
N TYR A 60 -6.32 3.74 -0.30
CA TYR A 60 -7.27 3.49 0.79
C TYR A 60 -8.21 4.69 1.01
N GLN A 61 -7.66 5.90 1.12
CA GLN A 61 -8.46 7.12 1.30
C GLN A 61 -9.36 7.42 0.10
N LEU A 62 -8.87 7.21 -1.12
CA LEU A 62 -9.64 7.33 -2.35
C LEU A 62 -10.80 6.34 -2.40
N SER A 63 -10.59 5.08 -1.98
CA SER A 63 -11.63 4.06 -1.90
C SER A 63 -12.78 4.42 -0.97
N ARG A 64 -12.55 5.36 -0.04
CA ARG A 64 -13.55 5.86 0.90
C ARG A 64 -14.12 7.21 0.50
N GLY A 65 -13.77 7.72 -0.68
CA GLY A 65 -14.19 9.04 -1.16
C GLY A 65 -13.59 10.20 -0.37
N LYS A 66 -12.48 9.99 0.37
CA LYS A 66 -11.87 10.98 1.27
C LYS A 66 -10.39 11.20 0.94
N ILE A 67 -10.08 11.67 -0.27
CA ILE A 67 -8.70 12.00 -0.65
C ILE A 67 -8.16 13.09 0.29
N PHE A 68 -7.00 12.85 0.91
CA PHE A 68 -6.38 13.72 1.92
C PHE A 68 -7.17 13.87 3.23
N GLY A 69 -8.13 12.99 3.52
CA GLY A 69 -8.87 12.98 4.78
C GLY A 69 -8.00 12.68 6.01
N ASP A 70 -6.90 11.91 5.82
CA ASP A 70 -5.91 11.64 6.85
C ASP A 70 -4.50 11.97 6.32
N TRP A 71 -4.18 13.26 6.29
CA TRP A 71 -2.91 13.75 5.74
C TRP A 71 -1.69 13.30 6.55
N MET A 72 -1.85 13.09 7.86
CA MET A 72 -0.76 12.62 8.73
C MET A 72 -0.39 11.18 8.39
N ALA A 73 -1.38 10.31 8.10
CA ALA A 73 -1.11 8.97 7.59
C ALA A 73 -0.35 8.98 6.25
N ILE A 74 -0.60 9.96 5.37
CA ILE A 74 0.13 10.10 4.10
C ILE A 74 1.60 10.42 4.36
N VAL A 75 1.87 11.40 5.24
CA VAL A 75 3.23 11.73 5.67
C VAL A 75 3.90 10.50 6.32
N GLY A 76 3.17 9.76 7.15
CA GLY A 76 3.64 8.51 7.72
C GLY A 76 3.99 7.46 6.67
N GLY A 77 3.22 7.39 5.59
CA GLY A 77 3.49 6.51 4.46
C GLY A 77 4.78 6.88 3.73
N ILE A 78 4.99 8.17 3.45
CA ILE A 78 6.18 8.68 2.76
C ILE A 78 7.44 8.46 3.60
N VAL A 79 7.42 8.93 4.86
CA VAL A 79 8.59 8.88 5.74
C VAL A 79 8.86 7.45 6.20
N GLY A 80 7.81 6.69 6.50
CA GLY A 80 7.93 5.30 6.95
C GLY A 80 8.50 4.37 5.90
N PHE A 81 8.38 4.73 4.62
CA PHE A 81 8.94 3.95 3.53
C PHE A 81 10.47 3.86 3.54
N ILE A 82 11.15 4.80 4.21
CA ILE A 82 12.63 4.74 4.40
C ILE A 82 13.05 3.41 5.02
N LEU A 83 12.27 2.88 5.97
CA LEU A 83 12.51 1.59 6.64
C LEU A 83 11.47 0.53 6.25
N LEU A 84 10.76 0.75 5.15
CA LEU A 84 9.81 -0.16 4.53
C LEU A 84 8.95 -0.95 5.54
N PHE A 85 9.24 -2.24 5.78
CA PHE A 85 8.42 -3.13 6.63
C PHE A 85 8.30 -2.71 8.07
N ILE A 86 9.28 -1.99 8.59
CA ILE A 86 9.29 -1.57 9.99
C ILE A 86 8.78 -0.15 10.07
N GLY A 87 9.36 0.77 9.29
CA GLY A 87 9.01 2.19 9.37
C GLY A 87 7.59 2.49 8.91
N TRP A 88 7.13 1.87 7.83
CA TRP A 88 5.84 2.16 7.22
C TRP A 88 4.66 1.84 8.16
N PRO A 89 4.51 0.61 8.69
CA PRO A 89 3.38 0.32 9.57
C PRO A 89 3.45 1.05 10.91
N ILE A 90 4.64 1.36 11.41
CA ILE A 90 4.82 2.16 12.63
C ILE A 90 4.32 3.59 12.40
N LEU A 91 4.84 4.28 11.38
CA LEU A 91 4.51 5.68 11.16
C LEU A 91 3.08 5.87 10.65
N VAL A 92 2.60 5.02 9.76
CA VAL A 92 1.19 5.07 9.31
C VAL A 92 0.24 4.74 10.46
N GLY A 93 0.56 3.72 11.27
CA GLY A 93 -0.28 3.35 12.42
C GLY A 93 -0.24 4.36 13.56
N ALA A 94 0.89 5.03 13.78
CA ALA A 94 1.01 6.08 14.80
C ALA A 94 0.34 7.39 14.39
N LEU A 95 0.31 7.69 13.09
CA LEU A 95 -0.21 8.95 12.55
C LEU A 95 -1.64 8.85 12.04
N SER A 96 -2.18 7.64 11.85
CA SER A 96 -3.58 7.44 11.50
C SER A 96 -4.46 7.24 12.72
N LYS A 97 -5.68 7.78 12.67
CA LYS A 97 -6.66 7.66 13.75
C LYS A 97 -7.38 6.31 13.77
N GLU A 98 -7.37 5.59 12.65
CA GLU A 98 -8.21 4.41 12.45
C GLU A 98 -7.41 3.11 12.37
N GLN A 99 -6.08 3.19 12.31
CA GLN A 99 -5.21 2.08 11.97
C GLN A 99 -4.37 1.62 13.16
N SER A 100 -4.15 0.31 13.26
CA SER A 100 -3.30 -0.29 14.29
C SER A 100 -1.97 -0.72 13.70
N ILE A 101 -0.87 -0.37 14.37
CA ILE A 101 0.51 -0.71 13.95
C ILE A 101 0.67 -2.20 13.69
N GLY A 102 0.21 -3.08 14.60
CA GLY A 102 0.39 -4.52 14.48
C GLY A 102 -0.34 -5.12 13.27
N LYS A 103 -1.56 -4.63 13.00
CA LYS A 103 -2.36 -5.02 11.82
C LYS A 103 -1.71 -4.53 10.53
N LEU A 104 -1.22 -3.29 10.50
CA LEU A 104 -0.49 -2.76 9.34
C LEU A 104 0.82 -3.51 9.10
N PHE A 105 1.53 -3.92 10.16
CA PHE A 105 2.75 -4.69 10.03
C PHE A 105 2.49 -6.03 9.36
N LEU A 106 1.45 -6.75 9.78
CA LEU A 106 1.05 -8.01 9.13
C LEU A 106 0.64 -7.79 7.67
N GLY A 107 -0.17 -6.76 7.39
CA GLY A 107 -0.58 -6.42 6.02
C GLY A 107 0.61 -6.09 5.11
N SER A 108 1.54 -5.27 5.59
CA SER A 108 2.75 -4.87 4.85
C SER A 108 3.71 -6.04 4.63
N LEU A 109 3.94 -6.87 5.66
CA LEU A 109 4.79 -8.06 5.58
C LEU A 109 4.22 -9.07 4.57
N LEU A 110 2.94 -9.40 4.68
CA LEU A 110 2.27 -10.29 3.73
C LEU A 110 2.30 -9.71 2.31
N GLY A 111 1.98 -8.42 2.16
CA GLY A 111 1.99 -7.73 0.88
C GLY A 111 3.35 -7.76 0.21
N PHE A 112 4.43 -7.67 0.99
CA PHE A 112 5.78 -7.74 0.43
C PHE A 112 6.16 -9.15 0.04
N VAL A 113 5.87 -10.15 0.87
CA VAL A 113 6.10 -11.56 0.52
C VAL A 113 5.37 -11.91 -0.77
N LEU A 114 4.10 -11.50 -0.90
CA LEU A 114 3.31 -11.68 -2.12
C LEU A 114 3.88 -10.88 -3.30
N GLY A 115 4.28 -9.63 -3.08
CA GLY A 115 4.88 -8.79 -4.12
C GLY A 115 6.19 -9.37 -4.66
N VAL A 116 7.07 -9.86 -3.79
CA VAL A 116 8.31 -10.55 -4.18
C VAL A 116 8.00 -11.85 -4.91
N ALA A 117 7.03 -12.64 -4.45
CA ALA A 117 6.62 -13.85 -5.14
C ALA A 117 6.14 -13.54 -6.57
N VAL A 118 5.32 -12.49 -6.75
CA VAL A 118 4.87 -12.03 -8.07
C VAL A 118 6.04 -11.50 -8.91
N PHE A 119 6.96 -10.73 -8.31
CA PHE A 119 8.16 -10.27 -9.01
C PHE A 119 8.97 -11.45 -9.57
N LEU A 120 9.30 -12.43 -8.74
CA LEU A 120 10.09 -13.60 -9.13
C LEU A 120 9.35 -14.45 -10.16
N LEU A 121 8.04 -14.64 -10.00
CA LEU A 121 7.20 -15.35 -10.96
C LEU A 121 7.23 -14.68 -12.35
N LEU A 122 7.15 -13.36 -12.42
CA LEU A 122 7.24 -12.66 -13.71
C LEU A 122 8.64 -12.80 -14.32
N GLN A 123 9.70 -12.78 -13.51
CA GLN A 123 11.06 -13.00 -13.98
C GLN A 123 11.27 -14.39 -14.58
N THR A 124 10.59 -15.44 -14.08
CA THR A 124 10.66 -16.78 -14.69
C THR A 124 9.92 -16.85 -16.02
N PHE A 125 8.78 -16.17 -16.17
CA PHE A 125 8.03 -16.13 -17.43
C PHE A 125 8.70 -15.32 -18.53
N PHE A 126 9.39 -14.22 -18.17
CA PHE A 126 10.06 -13.34 -19.14
C PHE A 126 11.57 -13.61 -19.30
N GLY A 127 12.09 -14.68 -18.69
CA GLY A 127 13.45 -15.18 -18.94
C GLY A 127 14.58 -14.23 -18.55
N GLN A 128 14.49 -13.55 -17.40
CA GLN A 128 15.46 -12.53 -16.94
C GLN A 128 15.71 -11.40 -17.96
N ASN A 129 14.77 -11.16 -18.87
CA ASN A 129 14.89 -10.08 -19.84
C ASN A 129 14.86 -8.72 -19.10
N PRO A 130 15.90 -7.88 -19.24
CA PRO A 130 16.04 -6.62 -18.51
C PRO A 130 14.90 -5.64 -18.80
N TYR A 131 14.26 -5.71 -19.96
CA TYR A 131 13.11 -4.86 -20.31
C TYR A 131 11.88 -5.13 -19.42
N PHE A 132 11.75 -6.33 -18.85
CA PHE A 132 10.61 -6.72 -18.01
C PHE A 132 10.87 -6.56 -16.51
N VAL A 133 12.08 -6.18 -16.11
CA VAL A 133 12.43 -5.89 -14.71
C VAL A 133 11.60 -4.70 -14.20
N GLY A 134 11.44 -3.65 -15.00
CA GLY A 134 10.58 -2.51 -14.65
C GLY A 134 9.11 -2.90 -14.48
N THR A 135 8.59 -3.77 -15.35
CA THR A 135 7.20 -4.28 -15.21
C THR A 135 7.04 -5.12 -13.94
N SER A 136 8.01 -6.00 -13.65
CA SER A 136 7.99 -6.84 -12.45
C SER A 136 8.09 -5.99 -11.18
N TRP A 137 8.90 -4.93 -11.21
CA TRP A 137 9.01 -3.94 -10.14
C TRP A 137 7.68 -3.25 -9.86
N VAL A 138 6.99 -2.76 -10.91
CA VAL A 138 5.66 -2.15 -10.78
C VAL A 138 4.66 -3.13 -10.17
N MET A 139 4.67 -4.40 -10.60
CA MET A 139 3.76 -5.42 -10.10
C MET A 139 4.02 -5.79 -8.64
N LEU A 140 5.29 -5.83 -8.19
CA LEU A 140 5.64 -5.99 -6.78
C LEU A 140 4.94 -4.94 -5.92
N TRP A 141 5.12 -3.68 -6.31
CA TRP A 141 4.58 -2.55 -5.55
C TRP A 141 3.06 -2.45 -5.66
N ALA A 142 2.47 -2.83 -6.79
CA ALA A 142 1.03 -2.95 -6.94
C ALA A 142 0.44 -3.95 -5.94
N VAL A 143 1.07 -5.12 -5.81
CA VAL A 143 0.62 -6.19 -4.89
C VAL A 143 0.84 -5.79 -3.43
N TRP A 144 2.00 -5.23 -3.11
CA TRP A 144 2.26 -4.71 -1.77
C TRP A 144 1.25 -3.62 -1.39
N GLY A 145 1.05 -2.64 -2.26
CA GLY A 145 0.09 -1.55 -2.03
C GLY A 145 -1.35 -2.03 -1.90
N GLY A 146 -1.77 -2.94 -2.77
CA GLY A 146 -3.11 -3.52 -2.70
C GLY A 146 -3.34 -4.32 -1.42
N THR A 147 -2.35 -5.07 -0.95
CA THR A 147 -2.44 -5.82 0.30
C THR A 147 -2.50 -4.89 1.52
N CYS A 148 -1.69 -3.82 1.52
CA CYS A 148 -1.75 -2.78 2.54
C CYS A 148 -3.11 -2.08 2.58
N GLY A 149 -3.66 -1.70 1.43
CA GLY A 149 -5.01 -1.10 1.34
C GLY A 149 -6.12 -2.06 1.80
N ALA A 150 -6.01 -3.34 1.44
CA ALA A 150 -6.92 -4.38 1.92
C ALA A 150 -6.88 -4.51 3.45
N ALA A 151 -5.68 -4.55 4.03
CA ALA A 151 -5.47 -4.64 5.47
C ALA A 151 -6.03 -3.42 6.21
N MET A 152 -5.81 -2.21 5.66
CA MET A 152 -6.34 -0.96 6.21
C MET A 152 -7.85 -0.96 6.31
N GLU A 153 -8.55 -1.44 5.28
CA GLU A 153 -10.02 -1.50 5.28
C GLU A 153 -10.55 -2.68 6.12
N ALA A 154 -9.94 -3.86 5.98
CA ALA A 154 -10.37 -5.06 6.70
C ALA A 154 -10.26 -4.89 8.23
N TRP A 155 -9.20 -4.21 8.70
CA TRP A 155 -8.88 -4.13 10.12
C TRP A 155 -9.03 -2.76 10.76
N ARG A 156 -9.61 -1.81 10.01
CA ARG A 156 -9.99 -0.48 10.49
C ARG A 156 -10.75 -0.58 11.81
N THR A 157 -10.37 0.26 12.77
CA THR A 157 -11.15 0.50 13.98
C THR A 157 -12.25 1.51 13.67
N GLU A 158 -13.49 1.21 14.03
CA GLU A 158 -14.57 2.19 13.97
C GLU A 158 -14.34 3.19 15.11
N ALA A 159 -14.20 4.46 14.75
CA ALA A 159 -14.05 5.58 15.68
C ALA A 159 -15.42 6.14 16.05
#